data_AF-A0A959II03-F1
#
_entry.id   AF-A0A959II03-F1
#
_cell.length_a   1.000
_cell.length_b   1.000
_cell.length_c   1.000
_cell.angle_alpha   90.00
_cell.angle_beta   90.00
_cell.angle_gamma   90.00
#
_symmetry.space_group_name_H-M   'P 1'
#
loop_
_entity.id
_entity.type
_entity.pdbx_description
1 polymer ?
#
loop_
_entity_poly.entity_id
_entity_poly.type
_entity_poly.pdbx_seq_one_letter_code
_entity_poly.pdbx_strand_id
1 'polypeptide(L)'
;MKRNLLSLRKPHSVIVAFVLSLICSLSFTSQASAQDCGEVVCPGQLNVSLQDGCEATLTLESAAPGFECDATVIVEDGVGADNKIQGCGTYKYVVTDDNDPNNTCWGYVTAEDKEPPVLEFCPGTVSGWTTYDYGFQEFICDDIEKLLLDGVHTYKLKK
;
A
#
# COMPACT_ATOMS: atom_id res chain seq x y z
N MET A 1 11.02 -71.95 -65.29
CA MET A 1 10.17 -70.89 -65.87
C MET A 1 9.00 -70.71 -64.91
N LYS A 2 9.04 -69.83 -63.92
CA LYS A 2 8.82 -68.37 -64.00
C LYS A 2 9.52 -67.70 -62.80
N ARG A 3 10.18 -66.59 -63.07
CA ARG A 3 10.69 -65.63 -62.10
C ARG A 3 9.54 -64.71 -61.69
N ASN A 4 9.47 -64.31 -60.42
CA ASN A 4 8.86 -63.04 -60.04
C ASN A 4 9.71 -62.37 -58.96
N LEU A 5 10.36 -61.29 -59.42
CA LEU A 5 10.85 -60.10 -58.73
C LEU A 5 9.69 -59.45 -57.93
N LEU A 6 9.80 -58.63 -56.87
CA LEU A 6 10.77 -57.78 -56.19
C LEU A 6 10.36 -57.79 -54.68
N SER A 7 11.16 -57.49 -53.68
CA SER A 7 11.61 -56.14 -53.34
C SER A 7 12.46 -56.18 -52.06
N LEU A 8 13.68 -55.65 -52.13
CA LEU A 8 14.54 -55.32 -50.99
C LEU A 8 13.97 -54.12 -50.21
N ARG A 9 13.90 -54.19 -48.88
CA ARG A 9 14.28 -53.06 -48.03
C ARG A 9 14.69 -53.51 -46.62
N LYS A 10 15.82 -52.95 -46.18
CA LYS A 10 16.61 -53.26 -44.98
C LYS A 10 15.81 -53.12 -43.66
N PRO A 11 16.16 -53.90 -42.61
CA PRO A 11 15.66 -53.65 -41.28
C PRO A 11 16.44 -52.48 -40.66
N HIS A 12 15.92 -51.27 -40.81
CA HIS A 12 16.19 -50.19 -39.87
C HIS A 12 14.86 -49.82 -39.22
N SER A 13 14.94 -49.39 -37.97
CA SER A 13 13.85 -48.79 -37.19
C SER A 13 12.90 -49.77 -36.50
N VAL A 14 13.29 -50.21 -35.31
CA VAL A 14 12.32 -50.58 -34.26
C VAL A 14 12.67 -49.93 -32.92
N ILE A 15 13.96 -49.73 -32.62
CA ILE A 15 14.40 -49.25 -31.29
C ILE A 15 14.22 -47.73 -31.12
N VAL A 16 14.30 -46.92 -32.19
CA VAL A 16 14.18 -45.45 -32.09
C VAL A 16 12.72 -44.96 -32.02
N ALA A 17 11.76 -45.76 -32.47
CA ALA A 17 10.34 -45.36 -32.49
C ALA A 17 9.67 -45.44 -31.11
N PHE A 18 10.18 -46.28 -30.19
CA PHE A 18 9.55 -46.50 -28.89
C PHE A 18 9.95 -45.47 -27.82
N VAL A 19 11.08 -44.78 -27.97
CA VAL A 19 11.54 -43.77 -27.00
C VAL A 19 10.99 -42.37 -27.31
N LEU A 20 10.52 -42.12 -28.55
CA LEU A 20 10.00 -40.82 -28.98
C LEU A 20 8.47 -40.66 -28.85
N SER A 21 7.74 -41.72 -28.49
CA SER A 21 6.27 -41.70 -28.36
C SER A 21 5.77 -41.54 -26.92
N LEU A 22 6.66 -41.51 -25.93
CA LEU A 22 6.33 -41.30 -24.50
C LEU A 22 6.65 -39.86 -24.04
N ILE A 23 6.72 -38.93 -24.98
CA ILE A 23 6.70 -37.47 -24.73
C ILE A 23 5.36 -36.91 -25.27
N CYS A 24 4.31 -37.73 -25.12
CA CYS A 24 2.94 -37.36 -25.43
C CYS A 24 2.46 -36.42 -24.32
N SER A 25 2.39 -35.13 -24.67
CA SER A 25 1.37 -34.21 -24.16
C SER A 25 1.18 -34.16 -22.64
N LEU A 26 2.20 -33.74 -21.89
CA LEU A 26 1.94 -32.92 -20.71
C LEU A 26 1.87 -31.46 -21.13
N SER A 27 0.84 -31.13 -21.90
CA SER A 27 0.29 -29.79 -21.85
C SER A 27 -0.37 -29.67 -20.49
N PHE A 28 0.38 -29.19 -19.50
CA PHE A 28 -0.21 -28.70 -18.26
C PHE A 28 -1.06 -27.50 -18.66
N THR A 29 -2.31 -27.75 -19.03
CA THR A 29 -3.31 -26.70 -19.11
C THR A 29 -3.52 -26.27 -17.67
N SER A 30 -2.94 -25.15 -17.27
CA SER A 30 -3.33 -24.44 -16.06
C SER A 30 -4.81 -24.12 -16.22
N GLN A 31 -5.64 -25.01 -15.68
CA GLN A 31 -7.07 -24.76 -15.57
C GLN A 31 -7.18 -23.70 -14.49
N ALA A 32 -7.38 -22.44 -14.90
CA ALA A 32 -7.82 -21.38 -14.01
C ALA A 32 -9.20 -21.81 -13.48
N SER A 33 -9.22 -22.57 -12.39
CA SER A 33 -10.40 -22.66 -11.56
C SER A 33 -10.61 -21.29 -10.97
N ALA A 34 -11.82 -20.74 -11.07
CA ALA A 34 -12.20 -19.59 -10.27
C ALA A 34 -11.82 -19.90 -8.82
N GLN A 35 -10.89 -19.13 -8.26
CA GLN A 35 -10.55 -19.26 -6.85
C GLN A 35 -11.78 -18.80 -6.07
N ASP A 36 -12.36 -19.70 -5.28
CA ASP A 36 -13.48 -19.36 -4.41
C ASP A 36 -12.93 -18.61 -3.20
N CYS A 37 -12.98 -17.28 -3.26
CA CYS A 37 -12.38 -16.37 -2.30
C CYS A 37 -13.24 -16.15 -1.05
N GLY A 38 -14.47 -16.67 -1.05
CA GLY A 38 -15.45 -16.41 0.00
C GLY A 38 -15.90 -14.95 0.04
N GLU A 39 -16.63 -14.59 1.10
CA GLU A 39 -17.12 -13.22 1.32
C GLU A 39 -16.00 -12.32 1.88
N VAL A 40 -15.85 -11.12 1.33
CA VAL A 40 -14.91 -10.12 1.84
C VAL A 40 -15.46 -9.48 3.11
N VAL A 41 -14.67 -9.47 4.19
CA VAL A 41 -15.09 -8.96 5.51
C VAL A 41 -14.13 -7.90 6.00
N CYS A 42 -14.66 -6.69 6.24
CA CYS A 42 -13.89 -5.54 6.70
C CYS A 42 -14.02 -5.34 8.21
N PRO A 43 -12.95 -4.95 8.93
CA PRO A 43 -13.04 -4.46 10.29
C PRO A 43 -13.74 -3.10 10.29
N GLY A 44 -14.91 -3.00 10.93
CA GLY A 44 -15.75 -1.79 10.86
C GLY A 44 -15.04 -0.48 11.23
N GLN A 45 -13.99 -0.54 12.05
CA GLN A 45 -13.14 0.62 12.35
C GLN A 45 -11.65 0.22 12.42
N LEU A 46 -10.79 1.07 11.85
CA LEU A 46 -9.33 0.97 11.85
C LEU A 46 -8.69 2.27 12.30
N ASN A 47 -7.50 2.19 12.90
CA ASN A 47 -6.72 3.37 13.27
C ASN A 47 -5.35 3.28 12.60
N VAL A 48 -4.92 4.35 11.94
CA VAL A 48 -3.61 4.45 11.30
C VAL A 48 -2.87 5.69 11.78
N SER A 49 -1.55 5.58 11.88
CA SER A 49 -0.69 6.74 12.06
C SER A 49 -0.26 7.23 10.68
N LEU A 50 -0.34 8.53 10.45
CA LEU A 50 0.32 9.16 9.31
C LEU A 50 1.84 9.10 9.52
N GLN A 51 2.59 9.10 8.42
CA GLN A 51 4.06 9.11 8.38
C GLN A 51 4.55 10.37 7.64
N ASP A 52 5.87 10.52 7.53
CA ASP A 52 6.58 11.53 6.72
C ASP A 52 5.81 11.90 5.43
N GLY A 53 5.22 13.10 5.41
CA GLY A 53 4.38 13.60 4.31
C GLY A 53 2.87 13.62 4.58
N CYS A 54 2.44 13.33 5.81
CA CYS A 54 1.01 13.27 6.21
C CYS A 54 0.20 12.26 5.40
N GLU A 55 0.84 11.15 4.99
CA GLU A 55 0.20 10.07 4.24
C GLU A 55 0.29 8.73 5.00
N ALA A 56 -0.70 7.87 4.79
CA ALA A 56 -0.66 6.46 5.15
C ALA A 56 -1.19 5.61 3.99
N THR A 57 -0.73 4.36 3.87
CA THR A 57 -1.25 3.41 2.88
C THR A 57 -2.04 2.33 3.59
N LEU A 58 -3.31 2.18 3.23
CA LEU A 58 -4.17 1.13 3.75
C LEU A 58 -3.93 -0.16 2.96
N THR A 59 -3.40 -1.19 3.62
CA THR A 59 -3.15 -2.49 2.98
C THR A 59 -4.40 -3.37 3.01
N LEU A 60 -4.52 -4.28 2.04
CA LEU A 60 -5.60 -5.26 2.00
C LEU A 60 -5.64 -6.13 3.27
N GLU A 61 -4.48 -6.56 3.77
CA GLU A 61 -4.38 -7.33 5.01
C GLU A 61 -4.97 -6.61 6.24
N SER A 62 -4.90 -5.27 6.25
CA SER A 62 -5.50 -4.46 7.32
C SER A 62 -6.99 -4.20 7.08
N ALA A 63 -7.36 -3.95 5.82
CA ALA A 63 -8.72 -3.58 5.42
C ALA A 63 -9.68 -4.77 5.30
N ALA A 64 -9.17 -5.97 5.04
CA ALA A 64 -9.93 -7.22 4.93
C ALA A 64 -9.05 -8.40 5.40
N PRO A 65 -8.82 -8.54 6.72
CA PRO A 65 -7.93 -9.56 7.25
C PRO A 65 -8.44 -10.98 6.94
N GLY A 66 -7.57 -11.81 6.37
CA GLY A 66 -7.87 -13.19 5.98
C GLY A 66 -8.53 -13.35 4.62
N PHE A 67 -8.65 -12.27 3.84
CA PHE A 67 -9.02 -12.35 2.43
C PHE A 67 -7.76 -12.62 1.59
N GLU A 68 -7.69 -13.81 1.00
CA GLU A 68 -6.47 -14.32 0.33
C GLU A 68 -6.49 -14.11 -1.20
N CYS A 69 -7.44 -13.33 -1.71
CA CYS A 69 -7.59 -13.04 -3.13
C CYS A 69 -7.29 -11.58 -3.46
N ASP A 70 -7.12 -11.33 -4.75
CA ASP A 70 -6.95 -9.97 -5.26
C ASP A 70 -8.23 -9.16 -5.01
N ALA A 71 -8.06 -8.03 -4.34
CA ALA A 71 -9.12 -7.08 -4.08
C ALA A 71 -8.57 -5.65 -4.13
N THR A 72 -9.44 -4.76 -4.58
CA THR A 72 -9.17 -3.34 -4.66
C THR A 72 -9.64 -2.64 -3.39
N VAL A 73 -8.74 -1.90 -2.73
CA VAL A 73 -9.05 -1.04 -1.58
C VAL A 73 -9.11 0.41 -2.04
N ILE A 74 -10.20 1.11 -1.72
CA ILE A 74 -10.40 2.53 -2.02
C ILE A 74 -10.74 3.27 -0.74
N VAL A 75 -10.05 4.38 -0.48
CA VAL A 75 -10.34 5.31 0.61
C VAL A 75 -11.02 6.55 0.04
N GLU A 76 -12.13 6.94 0.65
CA GLU A 76 -12.86 8.18 0.34
C GLU A 76 -12.27 9.35 1.14
N ASP A 77 -11.05 9.77 0.81
CA ASP A 77 -10.35 10.90 1.47
C ASP A 77 -10.55 12.26 0.77
N GLY A 78 -11.17 12.25 -0.42
CA GLY A 78 -11.46 13.44 -1.21
C GLY A 78 -10.30 13.92 -2.09
N VAL A 79 -9.16 13.22 -2.09
CA VAL A 79 -8.01 13.54 -2.94
C VAL A 79 -7.87 12.54 -4.09
N GLY A 80 -8.21 11.27 -3.85
CA GLY A 80 -8.11 10.20 -4.83
C GLY A 80 -9.18 9.12 -4.69
N ALA A 81 -9.10 8.13 -5.59
CA ALA A 81 -9.82 6.87 -5.49
C ALA A 81 -8.78 5.74 -5.46
N ASP A 82 -7.92 5.77 -4.44
CA ASP A 82 -6.82 4.84 -4.23
C ASP A 82 -6.80 4.36 -2.78
N ASN A 83 -5.78 3.58 -2.41
CA ASN A 83 -5.62 3.05 -1.05
C ASN A 83 -4.75 3.96 -0.17
N LYS A 84 -4.53 5.22 -0.57
CA LYS A 84 -3.78 6.19 0.21
C LYS A 84 -4.75 7.01 1.06
N ILE A 85 -4.25 7.43 2.21
CA ILE A 85 -4.95 8.31 3.14
C ILE A 85 -4.10 9.56 3.27
N GLN A 86 -4.63 10.70 2.83
CA GLN A 86 -3.91 11.96 2.85
C GLN A 86 -4.56 12.93 3.86
N GLY A 87 -3.81 13.22 4.93
CA GLY A 87 -4.26 14.10 6.01
C GLY A 87 -4.96 13.39 7.17
N CYS A 88 -5.14 14.15 8.26
CA CYS A 88 -5.78 13.66 9.48
C CYS A 88 -7.30 13.70 9.34
N GLY A 89 -7.98 12.67 9.84
CA GLY A 89 -9.43 12.62 9.77
C GLY A 89 -10.00 11.23 10.01
N THR A 90 -11.30 11.11 9.79
CA THR A 90 -11.95 9.81 9.69
C THR A 90 -12.52 9.66 8.29
N TYR A 91 -12.07 8.64 7.59
CA TYR A 91 -12.41 8.38 6.19
C TYR A 91 -13.12 7.05 6.07
N LYS A 92 -14.00 6.94 5.09
CA LYS A 92 -14.62 5.66 4.75
C LYS A 92 -13.71 4.93 3.77
N TYR A 93 -13.52 3.63 3.95
CA TYR A 93 -12.84 2.79 2.97
C TYR A 93 -13.77 1.67 2.50
N VAL A 94 -13.55 1.23 1.26
CA VAL A 94 -14.30 0.17 0.60
C VAL A 94 -13.31 -0.84 0.03
N VAL A 95 -13.59 -2.12 0.22
CA VAL A 95 -12.83 -3.23 -0.37
C VAL A 95 -13.76 -3.98 -1.31
N THR A 96 -13.29 -4.22 -2.53
CA THR A 96 -14.04 -4.92 -3.58
C THR A 96 -13.19 -6.07 -4.11
N ASP A 97 -13.75 -7.28 -4.14
CA ASP A 97 -13.13 -8.43 -4.80
C ASP A 97 -13.02 -8.16 -6.31
N ASP A 98 -11.84 -8.37 -6.88
CA ASP A 98 -11.59 -8.13 -8.30
C ASP A 98 -12.30 -9.18 -9.20
N ASN A 99 -12.66 -10.34 -8.63
CA ASN A 99 -13.33 -11.44 -9.34
C ASN A 99 -14.86 -11.36 -9.26
N ASP A 100 -15.42 -10.77 -8.19
CA ASP A 100 -16.86 -10.53 -8.02
C ASP A 100 -17.14 -9.11 -7.49
N PRO A 101 -17.56 -8.17 -8.36
CA PRO A 101 -17.84 -6.79 -7.94
C PRO A 101 -19.04 -6.65 -7.00
N ASN A 102 -19.82 -7.72 -6.75
CA ASN A 102 -20.88 -7.71 -5.75
C ASN A 102 -20.36 -8.10 -4.35
N ASN A 103 -19.18 -8.73 -4.28
CA ASN A 103 -18.50 -9.09 -3.05
C ASN A 103 -17.71 -7.88 -2.54
N THR A 104 -18.36 -7.06 -1.72
CA THR A 104 -17.80 -5.79 -1.23
C THR A 104 -18.02 -5.63 0.27
N CYS A 105 -17.06 -5.00 0.93
CA CYS A 105 -17.20 -4.58 2.33
C CYS A 105 -16.72 -3.15 2.52
N TRP A 106 -17.10 -2.55 3.65
CA TRP A 106 -16.72 -1.18 3.98
C TRP A 106 -16.47 -1.02 5.47
N GLY A 107 -15.73 0.03 5.81
CA GLY A 107 -15.46 0.42 7.19
C GLY A 107 -14.99 1.87 7.28
N TYR A 108 -14.58 2.28 8.47
CA TYR A 108 -13.99 3.59 8.73
C TYR A 108 -12.53 3.47 9.15
N VAL A 109 -11.70 4.40 8.72
CA VAL A 109 -10.31 4.53 9.16
C VAL A 109 -10.09 5.90 9.78
N THR A 110 -9.57 5.92 11.00
CA THR A 110 -9.15 7.14 11.70
C THR A 110 -7.65 7.32 11.50
N ALA A 111 -7.27 8.39 10.81
CA ALA A 111 -5.89 8.75 10.54
C ALA A 111 -5.46 9.90 11.46
N GLU A 112 -4.40 9.66 12.23
CA GLU A 112 -3.84 10.61 13.18
C GLU A 112 -2.35 10.80 12.91
N ASP A 113 -1.88 12.03 13.04
CA ASP A 113 -0.45 12.29 13.19
C ASP A 113 -0.02 11.98 14.63
N LYS A 114 1.01 11.13 14.77
CA LYS A 114 1.61 10.76 16.06
C LYS A 114 3.09 11.09 16.13
N GLU A 115 3.62 11.77 15.11
CA GLU A 115 5.01 12.19 15.09
C GLU A 115 5.17 13.42 15.99
N PRO A 116 6.17 13.43 16.89
CA PRO A 116 6.46 14.61 17.69
C PRO A 116 6.97 15.73 16.77
N PRO A 117 6.64 17.01 17.07
CA PRO A 117 7.20 18.11 16.30
C PRO A 117 8.72 18.12 16.43
N VAL A 118 9.42 18.18 15.29
CA VAL A 118 10.87 18.28 15.25
C VAL A 118 11.28 19.75 15.34
N LEU A 119 12.04 20.08 16.39
CA LEU A 119 12.68 21.39 16.51
C LEU A 119 13.91 21.44 15.60
N GLU A 120 13.75 21.94 14.37
CA GLU A 120 14.88 22.10 13.42
C GLU A 120 15.96 23.06 13.93
N PHE A 121 15.56 24.05 14.72
CA PHE A 121 16.46 25.03 15.31
C PHE A 121 16.07 25.30 16.76
N CYS A 122 16.92 24.85 17.68
CA CYS A 122 16.93 25.41 19.01
C CYS A 122 17.72 26.73 18.95
N PRO A 123 17.13 27.89 19.34
CA PRO A 123 17.91 29.11 19.47
C PRO A 123 19.12 28.85 20.37
N GLY A 124 20.27 29.39 19.97
CA GLY A 124 21.44 29.42 20.85
C GLY A 124 21.10 30.09 22.18
N THR A 125 21.99 29.96 23.17
CA THR A 125 21.80 30.53 24.51
C THR A 125 21.16 31.91 24.44
N VAL A 126 19.89 32.00 24.86
CA VAL A 126 19.18 33.27 25.02
C VAL A 126 19.79 33.93 26.25
N SER A 127 20.75 34.82 26.04
CA SER A 127 21.26 35.66 27.11
C SER A 127 20.21 36.74 27.39
N GLY A 128 19.53 36.63 28.53
CA GLY A 128 18.73 37.74 29.06
C GLY A 128 19.61 38.98 29.19
N TRP A 129 19.04 40.16 28.89
CA TRP A 129 19.72 41.41 29.17
C TRP A 129 19.99 41.52 30.66
N THR A 130 21.25 41.74 31.05
CA THR A 130 21.64 41.98 32.45
C THR A 130 21.37 43.42 32.90
N THR A 131 20.65 44.23 32.11
CA THR A 131 20.12 45.51 32.59
C THR A 131 18.94 45.24 33.50
N TYR A 132 19.24 45.28 34.80
CA TYR A 132 18.29 45.47 35.89
C TYR A 132 17.39 46.68 35.61
N ASP A 133 16.22 46.46 35.00
CA ASP A 133 14.98 47.18 35.35
C ASP A 133 13.68 46.46 34.92
N TYR A 134 13.74 45.17 34.60
CA TYR A 134 12.55 44.33 34.48
C TYR A 134 12.86 43.00 35.14
N GLY A 135 12.09 42.66 36.18
CA GLY A 135 12.30 41.47 37.01
C GLY A 135 12.25 40.18 36.20
N PHE A 136 12.72 39.10 36.81
CA PHE A 136 12.58 37.74 36.29
C PHE A 136 11.10 37.50 35.95
N GLN A 137 10.75 37.51 34.67
CA GLN A 137 9.41 37.11 34.23
C GLN A 137 9.45 35.58 34.15
N GLU A 138 8.80 34.90 35.09
CA GLU A 138 8.52 33.46 34.96
C GLU A 138 7.78 33.25 33.63
N PHE A 139 8.33 32.39 32.78
CA PHE A 139 7.62 31.92 31.59
C PHE A 139 6.55 30.95 32.07
N ILE A 140 5.32 31.43 32.16
CA ILE A 140 4.16 30.60 32.47
C ILE A 140 3.59 30.09 31.15
N CYS A 141 2.87 28.96 31.13
CA CYS A 141 2.33 28.36 29.91
C CYS A 141 1.48 29.34 29.07
N ASP A 142 0.88 30.34 29.69
CA ASP A 142 0.07 31.39 29.02
C ASP A 142 0.92 32.43 28.27
N ASP A 143 2.24 32.44 28.46
CA ASP A 143 3.17 33.34 27.77
C ASP A 143 3.65 32.78 26.42
N ILE A 144 3.30 31.53 26.08
CA ILE A 144 3.58 30.94 24.76
C ILE A 144 2.91 31.74 23.64
N GLU A 145 1.69 32.25 23.86
CA GLU A 145 0.97 33.06 22.87
C GLU A 145 1.57 34.48 22.70
N LYS A 146 2.47 34.89 23.59
CA LYS A 146 3.10 36.22 23.57
C LYS A 146 4.51 36.20 22.97
N LEU A 147 4.97 35.04 22.50
CA LEU A 147 6.27 34.92 21.83
C LEU A 147 6.22 35.54 20.42
N LEU A 148 6.29 36.87 20.35
CA LEU A 148 6.54 37.59 19.10
C LEU A 148 8.02 37.49 18.76
N LEU A 149 8.35 36.63 17.80
CA LEU A 149 9.67 36.61 17.17
C LEU A 149 9.76 37.80 16.21
N ASP A 150 10.23 38.95 16.69
CA ASP A 150 10.59 40.07 15.81
C ASP A 150 11.89 39.73 15.06
N GLY A 151 11.73 39.15 13.88
CA GLY A 151 12.79 38.79 12.93
C GLY A 151 12.25 38.71 11.51
N VAL A 152 13.11 38.94 10.51
CA VAL A 152 12.67 39.14 9.11
C VAL A 152 12.12 37.85 8.50
N HIS A 153 10.79 37.76 8.37
CA HIS A 153 10.12 36.71 7.62
C HIS A 153 9.86 37.17 6.18
N THR A 154 10.44 36.47 5.19
CA THR A 154 9.98 36.53 3.79
C THR A 154 9.33 35.21 3.43
N TYR A 155 8.00 35.21 3.31
CA TYR A 155 7.25 34.09 2.73
C TYR A 155 6.99 34.41 1.25
N LYS A 156 7.45 33.52 0.36
CA LYS A 156 7.05 33.56 -1.06
C LYS A 156 5.78 32.74 -1.23
N LEU A 157 4.67 33.39 -1.51
CA LEU A 157 3.53 32.73 -2.14
C LEU A 157 3.96 32.36 -3.57
N LYS A 158 3.97 31.06 -3.89
CA LYS A 158 4.13 30.63 -5.28
C LYS A 158 2.85 30.98 -6.04
N LYS A 159 3.09 31.59 -7.21
CA LYS A 159 2.13 32.29 -8.07
C LYS A 159 0.99 31.41 -8.57
#